data_AF-A0A3D4PLM6-F1
#
_entry.id   AF-A0A3D4PLM6-F1
#
_cell.length_a   1.000
_cell.length_b   1.000
_cell.length_c   1.000
_cell.angle_alpha   90.00
_cell.angle_beta   90.00
_cell.angle_gamma   90.00
#
_symmetry.space_group_name_H-M   'P 1'
#
loop_
_entity.id
_entity.type
_entity.pdbx_description
1 polymer ?
#
loop_
_entity_poly.entity_id
_entity_poly.type
_entity_poly.pdbx_seq_one_letter_code
_entity_poly.pdbx_strand_id
1 'polypeptide(L)'
;FGKWHLGDNYPYRPEDRGFTEVLRHGGGGVGQTPDYWNNAYFDGHYWHNSKPVPVEGFCTDVFFDYAKRFIKTQKEAGKPFLAYIATNAPHGPMHSPVEFSEPYQDQNEGLANFYGMIANIDENVGQLRRFLDVEGLTENTIFIFTTDNGTSSGSRVFNAEMRGAKGSEYDGGHRVPFFLHWPKGGFTESRDVTPITAHVDIVPTLLEFCQVSAPSDLKFDGVSIVPLLKETATDWEDRILITDSQRVKDPIKWRKSAVMTSDWRLINGEELYDIKNDMGQKSNVASGNPEVVERLREFYEEWWKELEPTFEQSTAIYLGHPADNPARLTSHDWITTQMTPWNQQQVRSAMNGPQNTGFWNVKITEAGTYEIRLRRWPEEADEAIG
;
A
#
# COMPACT_ATOMS: atom_id res chain seq x y z
N PHE A 1 2.78 -1.05 11.64
CA PHE A 1 3.31 0.26 12.08
C PHE A 1 3.25 1.22 10.90
N GLY A 2 2.49 2.30 11.00
CA GLY A 2 2.28 3.28 9.93
C GLY A 2 0.92 3.17 9.24
N LYS A 3 0.91 3.35 7.93
CA LYS A 3 -0.28 3.34 7.06
C LYS A 3 -0.96 1.98 7.07
N TRP A 4 -2.29 2.00 7.14
CA TRP A 4 -3.12 0.81 6.96
C TRP A 4 -3.88 0.84 5.64
N HIS A 5 -4.79 1.81 5.46
CA HIS A 5 -5.52 2.07 4.21
C HIS A 5 -6.31 0.87 3.65
N LEU A 6 -6.70 -0.09 4.50
CA LEU A 6 -7.55 -1.22 4.14
C LEU A 6 -8.89 -1.21 4.90
N GLY A 7 -9.27 -0.03 5.42
CA GLY A 7 -10.48 0.20 6.21
C GLY A 7 -10.16 0.70 7.63
N ASP A 8 -10.84 1.76 8.06
CA ASP A 8 -10.65 2.39 9.37
C ASP A 8 -11.66 1.92 10.44
N ASN A 9 -12.65 1.13 10.04
CA ASN A 9 -13.72 0.58 10.88
C ASN A 9 -13.60 -0.93 11.04
N TYR A 10 -14.25 -1.46 12.07
CA TYR A 10 -14.40 -2.90 12.21
C TYR A 10 -15.15 -3.51 11.01
N PRO A 11 -14.82 -4.74 10.55
CA PRO A 11 -13.74 -5.62 11.01
C PRO A 11 -12.46 -5.48 10.17
N TYR A 12 -12.17 -4.27 9.69
CA TYR A 12 -11.12 -4.03 8.70
C TYR A 12 -9.87 -3.37 9.29
N ARG A 13 -9.89 -2.90 10.53
CA ARG A 13 -8.72 -2.30 11.19
C ARG A 13 -7.64 -3.37 11.42
N PRO A 14 -6.34 -3.02 11.49
CA PRO A 14 -5.30 -4.04 11.63
C PRO A 14 -5.44 -4.89 12.90
N GLU A 15 -5.93 -4.32 14.00
CA GLU A 15 -6.26 -5.05 15.23
C GLU A 15 -7.34 -6.14 15.02
N ASP A 16 -8.22 -5.97 14.03
CA ASP A 16 -9.24 -6.95 13.64
C ASP A 16 -8.70 -7.94 12.59
N ARG A 17 -7.52 -7.68 12.00
CA ARG A 17 -6.88 -8.49 10.96
C ARG A 17 -5.68 -9.29 11.47
N GLY A 18 -5.61 -9.53 12.77
CA GLY A 18 -4.59 -10.39 13.39
C GLY A 18 -3.30 -9.69 13.81
N PHE A 19 -3.19 -8.37 13.65
CA PHE A 19 -2.05 -7.64 14.21
C PHE A 19 -2.26 -7.41 15.72
N THR A 20 -1.33 -7.94 16.52
CA THR A 20 -1.41 -7.84 17.99
C THR A 20 -0.81 -6.56 18.56
N GLU A 21 -0.02 -5.85 17.76
CA GLU A 21 0.59 -4.58 18.11
C GLU A 21 0.50 -3.64 16.91
N VAL A 22 -0.19 -2.52 17.11
CA VAL A 22 -0.55 -1.57 16.05
C VAL A 22 -0.20 -0.17 16.51
N LEU A 23 0.61 0.55 15.72
CA LEU A 23 0.67 2.01 15.75
C LEU A 23 0.34 2.50 14.33
N ARG A 24 -0.74 3.25 14.14
CA ARG A 24 -1.20 3.68 12.82
C ARG A 24 -1.79 5.10 12.80
N HIS A 25 -1.79 5.71 11.62
CA HIS A 25 -2.67 6.83 11.31
C HIS A 25 -3.96 6.33 10.63
N GLY A 26 -4.97 7.20 10.53
CA GLY A 26 -6.20 6.91 9.80
C GLY A 26 -6.06 7.15 8.28
N GLY A 27 -6.87 6.47 7.47
CA GLY A 27 -6.88 6.65 6.01
C GLY A 27 -5.60 6.20 5.30
N GLY A 28 -5.35 6.78 4.12
CA GLY A 28 -4.22 6.49 3.24
C GLY A 28 -2.98 7.38 3.41
N GLY A 29 -3.04 8.39 4.28
CA GLY A 29 -1.92 9.28 4.59
C GLY A 29 -2.25 10.18 5.78
N VAL A 30 -1.22 10.71 6.44
CA VAL A 30 -1.37 11.60 7.60
C VAL A 30 -2.10 12.89 7.20
N GLY A 31 -3.05 13.32 8.03
CA GLY A 31 -3.91 14.49 7.79
C GLY A 31 -5.12 14.22 6.88
N GLN A 32 -5.35 12.98 6.47
CA GLN A 32 -6.58 12.60 5.77
C GLN A 32 -7.79 12.59 6.72
N THR A 33 -9.01 12.57 6.17
CA THR A 33 -10.24 12.73 6.97
C THR A 33 -10.41 11.70 8.10
N PRO A 34 -10.07 10.39 7.91
CA PRO A 34 -10.13 9.41 9.00
C PRO A 34 -9.00 9.55 10.03
N ASP A 35 -7.95 10.33 9.72
CA ASP A 35 -6.83 10.53 10.62
C ASP A 35 -7.20 11.42 11.82
N TYR A 36 -6.30 11.48 12.80
CA TYR A 36 -6.47 12.31 13.99
C TYR A 36 -6.52 13.79 13.57
N TRP A 37 -7.41 14.58 14.15
CA TRP A 37 -7.52 15.98 13.75
C TRP A 37 -6.23 16.77 14.01
N ASN A 38 -5.84 17.62 13.07
CA ASN A 38 -4.57 18.36 13.10
C ASN A 38 -3.31 17.50 13.19
N ASN A 39 -3.39 16.22 12.78
CA ASN A 39 -2.20 15.40 12.74
C ASN A 39 -1.18 15.94 11.73
N ALA A 40 0.08 15.76 12.06
CA ALA A 40 1.22 16.24 11.29
C ALA A 40 2.30 15.15 11.20
N TYR A 41 3.29 15.40 10.34
CA TYR A 41 4.43 14.49 10.18
C TYR A 41 5.41 14.59 11.35
N PHE A 42 5.30 15.63 12.17
CA PHE A 42 6.08 15.85 13.38
C PHE A 42 5.12 15.96 14.55
N ASP A 43 5.49 15.38 15.68
CA ASP A 43 4.78 15.50 16.96
C ASP A 43 3.29 15.16 16.85
N GLY A 44 3.00 14.07 16.12
CA GLY A 44 1.67 13.65 15.74
C GLY A 44 0.90 12.88 16.83
N HIS A 45 -0.29 12.42 16.44
CA HIS A 45 -1.10 11.47 17.23
C HIS A 45 -1.39 10.24 16.38
N TYR A 46 -1.20 9.06 16.96
CA TYR A 46 -1.44 7.78 16.27
C TYR A 46 -2.25 6.83 17.13
N TRP A 47 -3.06 5.98 16.51
CA TRP A 47 -3.76 4.92 17.22
C TRP A 47 -2.78 3.80 17.57
N HIS A 48 -2.46 3.71 18.87
CA HIS A 48 -1.78 2.58 19.48
C HIS A 48 -2.82 1.60 20.03
N ASN A 49 -3.01 0.45 19.37
CA ASN A 49 -4.02 -0.55 19.72
C ASN A 49 -5.41 0.09 20.00
N SER A 50 -5.92 0.79 18.97
CA SER A 50 -7.20 1.52 18.96
C SER A 50 -7.31 2.73 19.90
N LYS A 51 -6.24 3.11 20.61
CA LYS A 51 -6.22 4.33 21.45
C LYS A 51 -5.31 5.40 20.83
N PRO A 52 -5.80 6.62 20.56
CA PRO A 52 -4.92 7.68 20.09
C PRO A 52 -3.93 8.05 21.20
N VAL A 53 -2.65 8.12 20.84
CA VAL A 53 -1.56 8.54 21.73
C VAL A 53 -0.72 9.61 21.04
N PRO A 54 -0.29 10.66 21.77
CA PRO A 54 0.67 11.61 21.25
C PRO A 54 2.04 10.95 21.11
N VAL A 55 2.79 11.35 20.09
CA VAL A 55 4.18 10.97 19.88
C VAL A 55 5.01 12.22 19.60
N GLU A 56 6.32 12.12 19.78
CA GLU A 56 7.27 13.18 19.46
C GLU A 56 8.19 12.73 18.32
N GLY A 57 8.60 13.67 17.47
CA GLY A 57 9.50 13.44 16.35
C GLY A 57 8.80 13.14 15.02
N PHE A 58 9.61 12.83 14.01
CA PHE A 58 9.15 12.57 12.65
C PHE A 58 8.45 11.21 12.55
N CYS A 59 7.33 11.16 11.83
CA CYS A 59 6.43 10.00 11.80
C CYS A 59 7.12 8.71 11.37
N THR A 60 8.03 8.78 10.38
CA THR A 60 8.81 7.63 9.93
C THR A 60 9.66 7.06 11.07
N ASP A 61 10.40 7.90 11.78
CA ASP A 61 11.26 7.50 12.90
C ASP A 61 10.42 6.84 14.00
N VAL A 62 9.27 7.44 14.33
CA VAL A 62 8.32 6.89 15.32
C VAL A 62 7.85 5.48 14.93
N PHE A 63 7.47 5.26 13.67
CA PHE A 63 7.00 3.94 13.24
C PHE A 63 8.10 2.87 13.32
N PHE A 64 9.33 3.21 12.95
CA PHE A 64 10.48 2.30 13.09
C PHE A 64 10.83 2.05 14.56
N ASP A 65 10.75 3.04 15.42
CA ASP A 65 10.99 2.90 16.86
C ASP A 65 9.99 1.96 17.53
N TYR A 66 8.70 2.11 17.25
CA TYR A 66 7.68 1.19 17.76
C TYR A 66 7.86 -0.23 17.23
N ALA A 67 8.24 -0.37 15.95
CA ALA A 67 8.55 -1.68 15.39
C ALA A 67 9.75 -2.35 16.08
N LYS A 68 10.85 -1.62 16.32
CA LYS A 68 12.02 -2.11 17.06
C LYS A 68 11.63 -2.55 18.49
N ARG A 69 10.81 -1.76 19.19
CA ARG A 69 10.29 -2.12 20.53
C ARG A 69 9.47 -3.41 20.49
N PHE A 70 8.56 -3.55 19.53
CA PHE A 70 7.78 -4.77 19.36
C PHE A 70 8.66 -5.99 19.10
N ILE A 71 9.61 -5.89 18.16
CA ILE A 71 10.56 -6.96 17.83
C ILE A 71 11.35 -7.38 19.08
N LYS A 72 11.85 -6.42 19.86
CA LYS A 72 12.55 -6.69 21.12
C LYS A 72 11.68 -7.45 22.12
N THR A 73 10.45 -7.01 22.32
CA THR A 73 9.49 -7.69 23.21
C THR A 73 9.21 -9.13 22.75
N GLN A 74 9.07 -9.38 21.45
CA GLN A 74 8.87 -10.75 20.94
C GLN A 74 10.11 -11.63 21.16
N LYS A 75 11.30 -11.08 20.90
CA LYS A 75 12.58 -11.76 21.19
C LYS A 75 12.68 -12.15 22.67
N GLU A 76 12.44 -11.21 23.58
CA GLU A 76 12.50 -11.45 25.03
C GLU A 76 11.48 -12.50 25.49
N ALA A 77 10.33 -12.57 24.82
CA ALA A 77 9.31 -13.59 25.03
C ALA A 77 9.61 -14.95 24.36
N GLY A 78 10.70 -15.06 23.59
CA GLY A 78 11.05 -16.27 22.84
C GLY A 78 10.08 -16.61 21.71
N LYS A 79 9.40 -15.60 21.13
CA LYS A 79 8.38 -15.78 20.08
C LYS A 79 8.90 -15.27 18.72
N PRO A 80 8.55 -15.93 17.60
CA PRO A 80 8.73 -15.35 16.27
C PRO A 80 7.85 -14.11 16.11
N PHE A 81 8.20 -13.25 15.15
CA PHE A 81 7.46 -12.02 14.89
C PHE A 81 7.20 -11.82 13.39
N LEU A 82 6.13 -11.08 13.10
CA LEU A 82 5.91 -10.41 11.81
C LEU A 82 5.79 -8.91 12.10
N ALA A 83 6.73 -8.12 11.57
CA ALA A 83 6.71 -6.67 11.69
C ALA A 83 6.40 -6.06 10.32
N TYR A 84 5.17 -5.59 10.12
CA TYR A 84 4.77 -4.83 8.94
C TYR A 84 4.95 -3.33 9.19
N ILE A 85 5.99 -2.75 8.58
CA ILE A 85 6.34 -1.33 8.71
C ILE A 85 5.99 -0.65 7.39
N ALA A 86 4.86 0.05 7.36
CA ALA A 86 4.31 0.68 6.17
C ALA A 86 4.33 2.20 6.37
N THR A 87 5.47 2.83 6.13
CA THR A 87 5.58 4.28 6.28
C THR A 87 4.63 5.00 5.32
N ASN A 88 4.05 6.12 5.73
CA ASN A 88 3.39 7.02 4.78
C ASN A 88 4.41 7.74 3.89
N ALA A 89 5.63 7.97 4.38
CA ALA A 89 6.73 8.51 3.57
C ALA A 89 7.04 7.62 2.35
N PRO A 90 7.42 8.18 1.18
CA PRO A 90 7.51 9.61 0.84
C PRO A 90 6.21 10.18 0.22
N HIS A 91 5.04 9.68 0.61
CA HIS A 91 3.76 10.25 0.18
C HIS A 91 3.59 11.67 0.71
N GLY A 92 2.88 12.50 -0.06
CA GLY A 92 2.55 13.86 0.36
C GLY A 92 1.64 13.91 1.61
N PRO A 93 1.65 15.02 2.37
CA PRO A 93 2.42 16.25 2.15
C PRO A 93 3.95 16.06 2.27
N MET A 94 4.73 16.83 1.50
CA MET A 94 6.19 16.68 1.40
C MET A 94 6.88 17.40 2.55
N HIS A 95 7.04 16.71 3.67
CA HIS A 95 7.71 17.20 4.86
C HIS A 95 8.78 16.20 5.30
N SER A 96 10.00 16.69 5.52
CA SER A 96 11.14 15.90 6.02
C SER A 96 11.93 16.71 7.04
N PRO A 97 12.71 16.05 7.92
CA PRO A 97 13.68 16.77 8.74
C PRO A 97 14.70 17.49 7.85
N VAL A 98 15.14 18.67 8.29
CA VAL A 98 15.93 19.60 7.46
C VAL A 98 17.24 18.97 7.01
N GLU A 99 17.90 18.23 7.89
CA GLU A 99 19.16 17.55 7.63
C GLU A 99 19.09 16.55 6.47
N PHE A 100 17.91 15.98 6.20
CA PHE A 100 17.72 15.05 5.08
C PHE A 100 17.35 15.75 3.78
N SER A 101 16.72 16.93 3.84
CA SER A 101 16.36 17.70 2.64
C SER A 101 17.47 18.65 2.18
N GLU A 102 18.37 19.04 3.09
CA GLU A 102 19.50 19.95 2.83
C GLU A 102 20.35 19.56 1.61
N PRO A 103 20.72 18.27 1.40
CA PRO A 103 21.50 17.85 0.23
C PRO A 103 20.79 18.06 -1.11
N TYR A 104 19.48 18.31 -1.10
CA TYR A 104 18.64 18.40 -2.28
C TYR A 104 18.08 19.82 -2.52
N GLN A 105 18.59 20.84 -1.80
CA GLN A 105 18.11 22.22 -1.88
C GLN A 105 18.27 22.88 -3.25
N ASP A 106 19.14 22.36 -4.12
CA ASP A 106 19.24 22.81 -5.52
C ASP A 106 17.99 22.45 -6.34
N GLN A 107 17.12 21.58 -5.81
CA GLN A 107 15.79 21.30 -6.36
C GLN A 107 14.75 22.30 -5.81
N ASN A 108 13.51 22.23 -6.29
CA ASN A 108 12.42 22.94 -5.61
C ASN A 108 12.12 22.32 -4.24
N GLU A 109 11.62 23.12 -3.30
CA GLU A 109 11.38 22.73 -1.91
C GLU A 109 10.59 21.42 -1.76
N GLY A 110 9.52 21.24 -2.56
CA GLY A 110 8.72 20.01 -2.50
C GLY A 110 9.49 18.77 -2.93
N LEU A 111 10.36 18.90 -3.94
CA LEU A 111 11.22 17.81 -4.41
C LEU A 111 12.40 17.56 -3.47
N ALA A 112 12.96 18.61 -2.87
CA ALA A 112 13.99 18.50 -1.83
C ALA A 112 13.47 17.72 -0.61
N ASN A 113 12.25 18.04 -0.15
CA ASN A 113 11.58 17.29 0.91
C ASN A 113 11.23 15.87 0.49
N PHE A 114 10.75 15.64 -0.73
CA PHE A 114 10.50 14.28 -1.24
C PHE A 114 11.75 13.39 -1.15
N TYR A 115 12.90 13.90 -1.58
CA TYR A 115 14.16 13.16 -1.44
C TYR A 115 14.65 13.06 0.01
N GLY A 116 14.44 14.10 0.83
CA GLY A 116 14.73 14.02 2.26
C GLY A 116 13.92 12.96 2.98
N MET A 117 12.65 12.76 2.61
CA MET A 117 11.83 11.66 3.12
C MET A 117 12.38 10.29 2.72
N ILE A 118 12.88 10.15 1.48
CA ILE A 118 13.51 8.90 1.01
C ILE A 118 14.82 8.65 1.76
N ALA A 119 15.66 9.67 1.95
CA ALA A 119 16.90 9.57 2.70
C ALA A 119 16.66 9.19 4.17
N ASN A 120 15.62 9.74 4.80
CA ASN A 120 15.21 9.35 6.14
C ASN A 120 14.70 7.89 6.22
N ILE A 121 13.99 7.40 5.20
CA ILE A 121 13.61 5.97 5.12
C ILE A 121 14.87 5.09 5.05
N ASP A 122 15.85 5.46 4.22
CA ASP A 122 17.11 4.72 4.09
C ASP A 122 17.86 4.63 5.43
N GLU A 123 17.99 5.76 6.14
CA GLU A 123 18.62 5.79 7.47
C GLU A 123 17.88 4.91 8.48
N ASN A 124 16.55 4.95 8.51
CA ASN A 124 15.74 4.11 9.39
C ASN A 124 15.84 2.61 9.06
N VAL A 125 15.88 2.25 7.78
CA VAL A 125 16.13 0.87 7.34
C VAL A 125 17.52 0.43 7.79
N GLY A 126 18.54 1.29 7.63
CA GLY A 126 19.89 1.04 8.13
C GLY A 126 19.92 0.81 9.64
N GLN A 127 19.23 1.64 10.41
CA GLN A 127 19.10 1.49 11.87
C GLN A 127 18.37 0.20 12.26
N LEU A 128 17.30 -0.16 11.56
CA LEU A 128 16.57 -1.41 11.82
C LEU A 128 17.48 -2.62 11.57
N ARG A 129 18.24 -2.63 10.48
CA ARG A 129 19.18 -3.71 10.18
C ARG A 129 20.30 -3.80 11.22
N ARG A 130 20.87 -2.67 11.65
CA ARG A 130 21.85 -2.63 12.75
C ARG A 130 21.26 -3.13 14.07
N PHE A 131 20.01 -2.76 14.36
CA PHE A 131 19.29 -3.23 15.54
C PHE A 131 19.09 -4.76 15.51
N LEU A 132 18.68 -5.33 14.38
CA LEU A 132 18.55 -6.78 14.23
C LEU A 132 19.89 -7.50 14.45
N ASP A 133 21.00 -6.90 14.03
CA ASP A 133 22.35 -7.45 14.22
C ASP A 133 22.77 -7.43 15.70
N VAL A 134 22.66 -6.27 16.35
CA VAL A 134 22.95 -6.11 17.79
C VAL A 134 22.08 -7.02 18.65
N GLU A 135 20.81 -7.19 18.28
CA GLU A 135 19.90 -8.09 18.97
C GLU A 135 20.08 -9.57 18.59
N GLY A 136 21.02 -9.92 17.69
CA GLY A 136 21.29 -11.29 17.27
C GLY A 136 20.14 -11.95 16.51
N LEU A 137 19.30 -11.15 15.84
CA LEU A 137 18.11 -11.58 15.10
C LEU A 137 18.35 -11.67 13.58
N THR A 138 19.42 -11.06 13.05
CA THR A 138 19.71 -11.00 11.61
C THR A 138 19.66 -12.36 10.93
N GLU A 139 20.32 -13.37 11.52
CA GLU A 139 20.49 -14.68 10.92
C GLU A 139 19.14 -15.34 10.57
N ASN A 140 18.16 -15.25 11.46
CA ASN A 140 16.86 -15.91 11.34
C ASN A 140 15.70 -14.92 11.13
N THR A 141 15.95 -13.81 10.43
CA THR A 141 14.92 -12.85 10.01
C THR A 141 14.85 -12.81 8.49
N ILE A 142 13.64 -13.00 7.93
CA ILE A 142 13.37 -12.70 6.52
C ILE A 142 13.13 -11.19 6.41
N PHE A 143 14.11 -10.46 5.91
CA PHE A 143 14.01 -9.02 5.70
C PHE A 143 13.54 -8.73 4.27
N ILE A 144 12.43 -8.00 4.13
CA ILE A 144 11.87 -7.57 2.83
C ILE A 144 11.77 -6.05 2.81
N PHE A 145 12.20 -5.43 1.70
CA PHE A 145 11.96 -4.02 1.39
C PHE A 145 11.25 -3.89 0.05
N THR A 146 10.19 -3.06 -0.01
CA THR A 146 9.46 -2.77 -1.25
C THR A 146 8.67 -1.46 -1.14
N THR A 147 7.99 -1.05 -2.22
CA THR A 147 7.09 0.11 -2.24
C THR A 147 5.67 -0.33 -2.66
N ASP A 148 4.64 0.46 -2.31
CA ASP A 148 3.24 0.09 -2.59
C ASP A 148 2.82 0.34 -4.05
N ASN A 149 3.47 1.28 -4.73
CA ASN A 149 3.27 1.64 -6.13
C ASN A 149 4.50 2.38 -6.69
N GLY A 150 4.48 2.67 -7.99
CA GLY A 150 5.42 3.58 -8.63
C GLY A 150 5.36 5.00 -8.06
N THR A 151 6.35 5.83 -8.36
CA THR A 151 6.55 7.08 -7.62
C THR A 151 5.46 8.12 -7.87
N SER A 152 5.05 8.86 -6.82
CA SER A 152 4.15 10.01 -6.95
C SER A 152 4.87 11.32 -7.27
N SER A 153 6.19 11.37 -7.14
CA SER A 153 7.02 12.57 -7.31
C SER A 153 8.44 12.18 -7.72
N GLY A 154 9.24 13.12 -8.23
CA GLY A 154 10.62 12.81 -8.64
C GLY A 154 10.77 11.95 -9.91
N SER A 155 9.69 11.46 -10.53
CA SER A 155 9.77 10.66 -11.77
C SER A 155 10.46 11.37 -12.94
N ARG A 156 10.46 12.72 -12.95
CA ARG A 156 11.19 13.53 -13.94
C ARG A 156 12.70 13.60 -13.70
N VAL A 157 13.16 13.22 -12.52
CA VAL A 157 14.58 13.16 -12.15
C VAL A 157 15.07 11.72 -12.28
N PHE A 158 14.34 10.77 -11.67
CA PHE A 158 14.67 9.37 -11.73
C PHE A 158 13.41 8.49 -11.68
N ASN A 159 13.29 7.58 -12.65
CA ASN A 159 12.24 6.57 -12.72
C ASN A 159 12.74 5.26 -13.34
N ALA A 160 14.05 5.01 -13.26
CA ALA A 160 14.73 3.88 -13.91
C ALA A 160 14.35 3.68 -15.39
N GLU A 161 14.24 4.80 -16.14
CA GLU A 161 13.84 4.82 -17.56
C GLU A 161 12.41 4.31 -17.87
N MET A 162 11.64 3.94 -16.85
CA MET A 162 10.27 3.46 -17.01
C MET A 162 9.33 4.61 -17.39
N ARG A 163 8.30 4.28 -18.19
CA ARG A 163 7.23 5.20 -18.54
C ARG A 163 6.14 5.22 -17.47
N GLY A 164 5.56 6.38 -17.23
CA GLY A 164 4.49 6.55 -16.25
C GLY A 164 4.97 6.79 -14.83
N ALA A 165 4.02 6.95 -13.93
CA ALA A 165 4.18 7.24 -12.51
C ALA A 165 2.95 6.70 -11.77
N LYS A 166 2.85 6.91 -10.44
CA LYS A 166 1.73 6.45 -9.60
C LYS A 166 0.36 6.55 -10.30
N GLY A 167 -0.37 5.44 -10.37
CA GLY A 167 -1.72 5.36 -10.97
C GLY A 167 -1.75 5.29 -12.50
N SER A 168 -0.60 5.06 -13.12
CA SER A 168 -0.47 4.73 -14.53
C SER A 168 -0.40 3.22 -14.74
N GLU A 169 -0.87 2.80 -15.90
CA GLU A 169 -0.84 1.44 -16.46
C GLU A 169 0.55 1.04 -17.01
N TYR A 170 1.42 2.02 -17.27
CA TYR A 170 2.82 1.77 -17.68
C TYR A 170 3.68 1.36 -16.47
N ASP A 171 4.81 0.67 -16.71
CA ASP A 171 5.67 0.06 -15.68
C ASP A 171 6.06 1.04 -14.57
N GLY A 172 6.27 2.32 -14.86
CA GLY A 172 6.58 3.35 -13.86
C GLY A 172 5.46 3.61 -12.84
N GLY A 173 4.26 3.06 -13.04
CA GLY A 173 3.14 3.14 -12.11
C GLY A 173 3.04 1.99 -11.11
N HIS A 174 3.56 0.80 -11.44
CA HIS A 174 3.33 -0.43 -10.67
C HIS A 174 4.54 -1.38 -10.54
N ARG A 175 5.57 -1.22 -11.38
CA ARG A 175 6.83 -1.96 -11.25
C ARG A 175 7.70 -1.27 -10.20
N VAL A 176 7.93 -1.95 -9.09
CA VAL A 176 8.55 -1.42 -7.87
C VAL A 176 9.75 -2.26 -7.45
N PRO A 177 10.71 -1.70 -6.68
CA PRO A 177 11.78 -2.51 -6.11
C PRO A 177 11.21 -3.52 -5.11
N PHE A 178 11.78 -4.72 -5.08
CA PHE A 178 11.52 -5.74 -4.08
C PHE A 178 12.83 -6.44 -3.73
N PHE A 179 13.31 -6.28 -2.51
CA PHE A 179 14.54 -6.91 -2.04
C PHE A 179 14.22 -7.86 -0.89
N LEU A 180 14.80 -9.06 -0.92
CA LEU A 180 14.71 -10.06 0.13
C LEU A 180 16.13 -10.43 0.62
N HIS A 181 16.31 -10.50 1.93
CA HIS A 181 17.56 -10.92 2.56
C HIS A 181 17.25 -11.83 3.76
N TRP A 182 17.79 -13.05 3.75
CA TRP A 182 17.59 -14.02 4.83
C TRP A 182 18.77 -15.00 4.92
N PRO A 183 19.71 -14.78 5.85
CA PRO A 183 20.93 -15.57 5.94
C PRO A 183 20.73 -17.07 6.18
N LYS A 184 19.91 -17.45 7.16
CA LYS A 184 19.63 -18.87 7.46
C LYS A 184 18.94 -19.58 6.29
N GLY A 185 18.25 -18.85 5.44
CA GLY A 185 17.65 -19.36 4.21
C GLY A 185 18.61 -19.50 3.03
N GLY A 186 19.86 -19.05 3.17
CA GLY A 186 20.86 -18.99 2.10
C GLY A 186 20.69 -17.77 1.17
N PHE A 187 19.87 -16.79 1.53
CA PHE A 187 19.56 -15.63 0.69
C PHE A 187 20.41 -14.42 1.11
N THR A 188 21.73 -14.53 0.87
CA THR A 188 22.74 -13.50 1.22
C THR A 188 23.42 -12.88 0.01
N GLU A 189 23.36 -13.55 -1.15
CA GLU A 189 24.00 -13.08 -2.38
C GLU A 189 23.06 -12.20 -3.18
N SER A 190 23.60 -11.15 -3.80
CA SER A 190 22.86 -10.26 -4.70
C SER A 190 22.58 -10.97 -6.01
N ARG A 191 21.30 -11.09 -6.38
CA ARG A 191 20.88 -11.56 -7.70
C ARG A 191 19.49 -11.06 -8.03
N ASP A 192 19.18 -11.04 -9.32
CA ASP A 192 17.84 -10.73 -9.82
C ASP A 192 17.02 -12.01 -10.02
N VAL A 193 15.70 -11.90 -9.83
CA VAL A 193 14.73 -12.89 -10.26
C VAL A 193 14.10 -12.39 -11.55
N THR A 194 14.41 -13.04 -12.67
CA THR A 194 14.01 -12.58 -14.01
C THR A 194 12.53 -12.85 -14.35
N PRO A 195 11.94 -14.03 -14.05
CA PRO A 195 10.53 -14.27 -14.36
C PRO A 195 9.61 -13.30 -13.63
N ILE A 196 8.50 -12.93 -14.25
CA ILE A 196 7.55 -11.98 -13.66
C ILE A 196 6.96 -12.52 -12.34
N THR A 197 6.96 -11.65 -11.33
CA THR A 197 6.38 -11.89 -10.00
C THR A 197 5.48 -10.72 -9.61
N ALA A 198 4.56 -10.93 -8.67
CA ALA A 198 3.71 -9.87 -8.13
C ALA A 198 3.54 -9.93 -6.62
N HIS A 199 2.99 -8.87 -6.04
CA HIS A 199 2.68 -8.78 -4.62
C HIS A 199 1.76 -9.92 -4.11
N VAL A 200 0.92 -10.50 -4.97
CA VAL A 200 0.09 -11.66 -4.64
C VAL A 200 0.90 -12.93 -4.32
N ASP A 201 2.17 -13.00 -4.74
CA ASP A 201 3.07 -14.12 -4.48
C ASP A 201 3.68 -14.07 -3.07
N ILE A 202 3.61 -12.94 -2.38
CA ILE A 202 4.27 -12.72 -1.08
C ILE A 202 3.72 -13.69 -0.03
N VAL A 203 2.38 -13.78 0.10
CA VAL A 203 1.75 -14.63 1.12
C VAL A 203 2.08 -16.12 0.93
N PRO A 204 1.83 -16.75 -0.24
CA PRO A 204 2.18 -18.16 -0.41
C PRO A 204 3.68 -18.44 -0.25
N THR A 205 4.55 -17.50 -0.66
CA THR A 205 6.01 -17.62 -0.47
C THR A 205 6.40 -17.59 1.02
N LEU A 206 5.82 -16.66 1.80
CA LEU A 206 6.09 -16.57 3.23
C LEU A 206 5.52 -17.76 4.01
N LEU A 207 4.34 -18.28 3.62
CA LEU A 207 3.78 -19.50 4.19
C LEU A 207 4.74 -20.68 4.00
N GLU A 208 5.32 -20.85 2.81
CA GLU A 208 6.31 -21.90 2.55
C GLU A 208 7.58 -21.71 3.39
N PHE A 209 8.17 -20.51 3.39
CA PHE A 209 9.38 -20.23 4.18
C PHE A 209 9.18 -20.44 5.68
N CYS A 210 8.02 -20.05 6.21
CA CYS A 210 7.68 -20.20 7.62
C CYS A 210 7.12 -21.60 7.96
N GLN A 211 6.94 -22.48 6.97
CA GLN A 211 6.33 -23.81 7.14
C GLN A 211 4.93 -23.74 7.78
N VAL A 212 4.16 -22.72 7.39
CA VAL A 212 2.78 -22.51 7.85
C VAL A 212 1.84 -23.01 6.76
N SER A 213 0.89 -23.88 7.11
CA SER A 213 -0.11 -24.36 6.17
C SER A 213 -1.08 -23.24 5.79
N ALA A 214 -1.37 -23.14 4.49
CA ALA A 214 -2.46 -22.31 4.01
C ALA A 214 -3.82 -22.80 4.55
N PRO A 215 -4.78 -21.89 4.82
CA PRO A 215 -6.17 -22.28 5.04
C PRO A 215 -6.70 -23.08 3.84
N SER A 216 -7.35 -24.21 4.09
CA SER A 216 -7.78 -25.14 3.02
C SER A 216 -8.86 -24.59 2.09
N ASP A 217 -9.58 -23.57 2.55
CA ASP A 217 -10.68 -22.90 1.86
C ASP A 217 -10.25 -21.62 1.12
N LEU A 218 -8.97 -21.24 1.21
CA LEU A 218 -8.43 -20.05 0.56
C LEU A 218 -7.71 -20.41 -0.74
N LYS A 219 -8.21 -19.88 -1.86
CA LYS A 219 -7.51 -19.89 -3.15
C LYS A 219 -6.70 -18.60 -3.28
N PHE A 220 -5.39 -18.72 -3.47
CA PHE A 220 -4.53 -17.58 -3.79
C PHE A 220 -4.50 -17.33 -5.30
N ASP A 221 -4.42 -16.05 -5.69
CA ASP A 221 -4.12 -15.65 -7.08
C ASP A 221 -2.61 -15.73 -7.38
N GLY A 222 -1.79 -15.64 -6.34
CA GLY A 222 -0.34 -15.80 -6.43
C GLY A 222 0.13 -17.23 -6.15
N VAL A 223 1.41 -17.46 -6.40
CA VAL A 223 2.09 -18.75 -6.15
C VAL A 223 3.34 -18.53 -5.31
N SER A 224 3.81 -19.59 -4.65
CA SER A 224 5.11 -19.52 -3.98
C SER A 224 6.23 -19.40 -5.02
N ILE A 225 7.05 -18.35 -4.89
CA ILE A 225 8.21 -18.12 -5.77
C ILE A 225 9.50 -18.70 -5.17
N VAL A 226 9.42 -19.52 -4.12
CA VAL A 226 10.59 -20.20 -3.53
C VAL A 226 11.42 -20.98 -4.57
N PRO A 227 10.83 -21.70 -5.55
CA PRO A 227 11.61 -22.36 -6.60
C PRO A 227 12.43 -21.38 -7.46
N LEU A 228 11.89 -20.19 -7.73
CA LEU A 228 12.65 -19.12 -8.39
C LEU A 228 13.76 -18.58 -7.48
N LEU A 229 13.46 -18.41 -6.19
CA LEU A 229 14.41 -17.91 -5.19
C LEU A 229 15.56 -18.91 -4.92
N LYS A 230 15.34 -20.21 -5.10
CA LYS A 230 16.37 -21.25 -4.93
C LYS A 230 17.01 -21.72 -6.25
N GLU A 231 16.61 -21.15 -7.39
CA GLU A 231 17.07 -21.56 -8.72
C GLU A 231 16.81 -23.05 -9.01
N THR A 232 15.73 -23.59 -8.46
CA THR A 232 15.31 -25.00 -8.66
C THR A 232 14.14 -25.14 -9.63
N ALA A 233 13.63 -24.03 -10.18
CA ALA A 233 12.55 -24.07 -11.16
C ALA A 233 13.06 -24.58 -12.51
N THR A 234 12.54 -25.73 -12.97
CA THR A 234 12.86 -26.30 -14.29
C THR A 234 11.81 -25.96 -15.35
N ASP A 235 10.55 -25.83 -14.95
CA ASP A 235 9.40 -25.62 -15.82
C ASP A 235 8.49 -24.52 -15.25
N TRP A 236 9.07 -23.33 -15.02
CA TRP A 236 8.29 -22.20 -14.51
C TRP A 236 7.30 -21.73 -15.57
N GLU A 237 6.02 -21.63 -15.19
CA GLU A 237 4.94 -21.26 -16.08
C GLU A 237 5.13 -19.84 -16.65
N ASP A 238 4.76 -19.63 -17.93
CA ASP A 238 4.66 -18.29 -18.51
C ASP A 238 3.39 -17.60 -18.01
N ARG A 239 3.52 -16.97 -16.84
CA ARG A 239 2.42 -16.32 -16.12
C ARG A 239 1.97 -15.04 -16.81
N ILE A 240 0.65 -14.84 -16.83
CA ILE A 240 0.03 -13.57 -17.20
C ILE A 240 -0.50 -12.90 -15.94
N LEU A 241 -0.12 -11.65 -15.71
CA LEU A 241 -0.55 -10.81 -14.59
C LEU A 241 -1.27 -9.57 -15.11
N ILE A 242 -2.22 -9.04 -14.33
CA ILE A 242 -2.98 -7.86 -14.70
C ILE A 242 -2.83 -6.78 -13.63
N THR A 243 -2.67 -5.53 -14.06
CA THR A 243 -2.94 -4.35 -13.25
C THR A 243 -4.05 -3.55 -13.89
N ASP A 244 -5.04 -3.12 -13.11
CA ASP A 244 -6.17 -2.31 -13.56
C ASP A 244 -6.48 -1.23 -12.51
N SER A 245 -6.37 0.05 -12.87
CA SER A 245 -6.51 1.17 -11.91
C SER A 245 -7.26 2.36 -12.52
N GLN A 246 -8.58 2.41 -12.31
CA GLN A 246 -9.44 3.32 -13.07
C GLN A 246 -10.01 4.51 -12.29
N ARG A 247 -9.96 4.51 -10.95
CA ARG A 247 -10.53 5.55 -10.06
C ARG A 247 -11.96 5.98 -10.46
N VAL A 248 -12.77 5.03 -10.87
CA VAL A 248 -14.19 5.20 -11.18
C VAL A 248 -14.99 4.27 -10.29
N LYS A 249 -16.25 4.62 -10.03
CA LYS A 249 -17.16 3.78 -9.25
C LYS A 249 -17.44 2.46 -9.97
N ASP A 250 -17.84 2.57 -11.23
CA ASP A 250 -18.22 1.43 -12.07
C ASP A 250 -17.05 1.15 -13.04
N PRO A 251 -16.36 -0.01 -12.95
CA PRO A 251 -15.21 -0.33 -13.80
C PRO A 251 -15.55 -0.30 -15.30
N ILE A 252 -14.62 0.18 -16.11
CA ILE A 252 -14.74 0.29 -17.58
C ILE A 252 -13.72 -0.64 -18.22
N LYS A 253 -14.19 -1.56 -19.06
CA LYS A 253 -13.31 -2.52 -19.74
C LYS A 253 -12.18 -1.80 -20.52
N TRP A 254 -10.97 -2.35 -20.47
CA TRP A 254 -9.78 -1.86 -21.16
C TRP A 254 -9.30 -0.45 -20.80
N ARG A 255 -9.74 0.12 -19.67
CA ARG A 255 -9.29 1.45 -19.23
C ARG A 255 -8.17 1.32 -18.20
N LYS A 256 -7.03 1.98 -18.44
CA LYS A 256 -5.87 2.00 -17.53
C LYS A 256 -5.48 0.60 -17.03
N SER A 257 -5.38 -0.33 -17.97
CA SER A 257 -5.06 -1.72 -17.73
C SER A 257 -3.75 -2.11 -18.40
N ALA A 258 -3.01 -3.02 -17.77
CA ALA A 258 -1.85 -3.67 -18.36
C ALA A 258 -1.94 -5.17 -18.13
N VAL A 259 -1.84 -5.93 -19.22
CA VAL A 259 -1.75 -7.39 -19.22
C VAL A 259 -0.30 -7.76 -19.50
N MET A 260 0.32 -8.53 -18.61
CA MET A 260 1.77 -8.58 -18.50
C MET A 260 2.29 -10.00 -18.43
N THR A 261 3.35 -10.30 -19.16
CA THR A 261 4.18 -11.49 -18.96
C THR A 261 5.61 -11.08 -18.59
N SER A 262 6.54 -12.03 -18.48
CA SER A 262 7.96 -11.70 -18.32
C SER A 262 8.49 -10.80 -19.44
N ASP A 263 7.92 -10.92 -20.64
CA ASP A 263 8.46 -10.30 -21.86
C ASP A 263 7.59 -9.15 -22.38
N TRP A 264 6.28 -9.21 -22.15
CA TRP A 264 5.31 -8.35 -22.83
C TRP A 264 4.49 -7.49 -21.88
N ARG A 265 4.10 -6.31 -22.37
CA ARG A 265 3.03 -5.48 -21.78
C ARG A 265 2.02 -5.14 -22.86
N LEU A 266 0.79 -5.62 -22.72
CA LEU A 266 -0.35 -5.17 -23.51
C LEU A 266 -1.11 -4.11 -22.71
N ILE A 267 -1.05 -2.87 -23.17
CA ILE A 267 -1.65 -1.71 -22.52
C ILE A 267 -3.02 -1.42 -23.14
N ASN A 268 -4.06 -1.37 -22.31
CA ASN A 268 -5.44 -1.06 -22.70
C ASN A 268 -5.97 -1.91 -23.88
N GLY A 269 -5.39 -3.09 -24.08
CA GLY A 269 -5.75 -3.96 -25.20
C GLY A 269 -5.25 -3.49 -26.57
N GLU A 270 -4.47 -2.40 -26.67
CA GLU A 270 -4.14 -1.77 -27.95
C GLU A 270 -2.63 -1.70 -28.23
N GLU A 271 -1.83 -1.37 -27.23
CA GLU A 271 -0.38 -1.14 -27.40
C GLU A 271 0.40 -2.30 -26.81
N LEU A 272 1.32 -2.89 -27.58
CA LEU A 272 2.17 -3.99 -27.12
C LEU A 272 3.63 -3.52 -27.06
N TYR A 273 4.30 -3.80 -25.94
CA TYR A 273 5.70 -3.47 -25.71
C TYR A 273 6.50 -4.71 -25.32
N ASP A 274 7.66 -4.90 -25.96
CA ASP A 274 8.69 -5.88 -25.60
C ASP A 274 9.59 -5.28 -24.51
N ILE A 275 9.41 -5.67 -23.25
CA ILE A 275 10.10 -5.05 -22.12
C ILE A 275 11.57 -5.48 -22.03
N LYS A 276 11.95 -6.61 -22.64
CA LYS A 276 13.37 -7.01 -22.69
C LYS A 276 14.19 -6.02 -23.52
N ASN A 277 13.60 -5.50 -24.59
CA ASN A 277 14.28 -4.59 -25.52
C ASN A 277 13.85 -3.11 -25.38
N ASP A 278 12.73 -2.84 -24.71
CA ASP A 278 12.13 -1.50 -24.56
C ASP A 278 11.51 -1.31 -23.17
N MET A 279 12.35 -1.25 -22.13
CA MET A 279 11.92 -0.92 -20.75
C MET A 279 11.17 0.40 -20.64
N GLY A 280 11.44 1.34 -21.54
CA GLY A 280 10.80 2.65 -21.57
C GLY A 280 9.43 2.66 -22.25
N GLN A 281 8.96 1.53 -22.80
CA GLN A 281 7.68 1.42 -23.50
C GLN A 281 7.48 2.54 -24.53
N LYS A 282 8.46 2.70 -25.42
CA LYS A 282 8.55 3.75 -26.43
C LYS A 282 8.06 3.29 -27.81
N SER A 283 8.22 2.02 -28.14
CA SER A 283 7.92 1.46 -29.46
C SER A 283 6.78 0.44 -29.37
N ASN A 284 5.59 0.84 -29.79
CA ASN A 284 4.46 -0.08 -29.92
C ASN A 284 4.71 -1.08 -31.07
N VAL A 285 4.82 -2.36 -30.74
CA VAL A 285 5.08 -3.47 -31.68
C VAL A 285 3.86 -4.38 -31.91
N ALA A 286 2.66 -3.95 -31.53
CA ALA A 286 1.44 -4.74 -31.64
C ALA A 286 1.15 -5.25 -33.07
N SER A 287 1.35 -4.40 -34.09
CA SER A 287 1.10 -4.77 -35.49
C SER A 287 2.02 -5.88 -36.02
N GLY A 288 3.22 -6.02 -35.44
CA GLY A 288 4.18 -7.06 -35.78
C GLY A 288 4.02 -8.34 -34.97
N ASN A 289 3.21 -8.34 -33.91
CA ASN A 289 3.05 -9.46 -32.98
C ASN A 289 1.57 -9.77 -32.70
N PRO A 290 0.71 -9.98 -33.72
CA PRO A 290 -0.73 -10.13 -33.54
C PRO A 290 -1.11 -11.33 -32.65
N GLU A 291 -0.36 -12.43 -32.72
CA GLU A 291 -0.61 -13.63 -31.90
C GLU A 291 -0.40 -13.36 -30.39
N VAL A 292 0.60 -12.53 -30.04
CA VAL A 292 0.84 -12.13 -28.64
C VAL A 292 -0.30 -11.24 -28.15
N VAL A 293 -0.75 -10.29 -28.99
CA VAL A 293 -1.87 -9.41 -28.67
C VAL A 293 -3.14 -10.23 -28.44
N GLU A 294 -3.45 -11.17 -29.32
CA GLU A 294 -4.63 -12.04 -29.20
C GLU A 294 -4.60 -12.86 -27.91
N ARG A 295 -3.49 -13.55 -27.63
CA ARG A 295 -3.32 -14.32 -26.38
C ARG A 295 -3.55 -13.49 -25.13
N LEU A 296 -2.97 -12.28 -25.05
CA LEU A 296 -3.11 -11.43 -23.87
C LEU A 296 -4.51 -10.80 -23.77
N ARG A 297 -5.18 -10.55 -24.90
CA ARG A 297 -6.60 -10.14 -24.91
C ARG A 297 -7.51 -11.24 -24.41
N GLU A 298 -7.33 -12.47 -24.88
CA GLU A 298 -8.13 -13.62 -24.43
C GLU A 298 -8.04 -13.79 -22.92
N PHE A 299 -6.83 -13.77 -22.35
CA PHE A 299 -6.64 -13.84 -20.90
C PHE A 299 -7.38 -12.71 -20.15
N TYR A 300 -7.30 -11.48 -20.65
CA TYR A 300 -8.00 -10.36 -20.04
C TYR A 300 -9.52 -10.49 -20.11
N GLU A 301 -10.07 -10.97 -21.23
CA GLU A 301 -11.52 -11.15 -21.37
C GLU A 301 -12.04 -12.23 -20.41
N GLU A 302 -11.29 -13.29 -20.17
CA GLU A 302 -11.60 -14.31 -19.17
C GLU A 302 -11.55 -13.72 -17.74
N TRP A 303 -10.48 -13.02 -17.40
CA TRP A 303 -10.32 -12.34 -16.11
C TRP A 303 -11.43 -11.31 -15.85
N TRP A 304 -11.77 -10.49 -16.86
CA TRP A 304 -12.83 -9.50 -16.75
C TRP A 304 -14.19 -10.17 -16.48
N LYS A 305 -14.48 -11.25 -17.20
CA LYS A 305 -15.72 -12.02 -17.02
C LYS A 305 -15.81 -12.68 -15.65
N GLU A 306 -14.69 -13.12 -15.09
CA GLU A 306 -14.63 -13.63 -13.71
C GLU A 306 -14.98 -12.54 -12.69
N LEU A 307 -14.51 -11.31 -12.90
CA LEU A 307 -14.73 -10.20 -11.98
C LEU A 307 -16.07 -9.47 -12.14
N GLU A 308 -16.66 -9.48 -13.33
CA GLU A 308 -17.90 -8.74 -13.65
C GLU A 308 -19.04 -8.93 -12.62
N PRO A 309 -19.32 -10.15 -12.10
CA PRO A 309 -20.33 -10.35 -11.06
C PRO A 309 -20.04 -9.63 -9.73
N THR A 310 -18.80 -9.18 -9.49
CA THR A 310 -18.40 -8.50 -8.26
C THR A 310 -18.59 -6.99 -8.32
N PHE A 311 -18.76 -6.39 -9.50
CA PHE A 311 -18.81 -4.92 -9.65
C PHE A 311 -20.04 -4.28 -9.01
N GLU A 312 -21.13 -5.04 -8.85
CA GLU A 312 -22.33 -4.57 -8.15
C GLU A 312 -22.18 -4.67 -6.62
N GLN A 313 -21.15 -5.36 -6.11
CA GLN A 313 -20.93 -5.50 -4.69
C GLN A 313 -20.44 -4.18 -4.09
N SER A 314 -21.11 -3.74 -3.03
CA SER A 314 -20.73 -2.55 -2.28
C SER A 314 -20.08 -2.93 -0.96
N THR A 315 -18.96 -2.31 -0.63
CA THR A 315 -18.35 -2.44 0.70
C THR A 315 -19.14 -1.60 1.68
N ALA A 316 -19.47 -2.16 2.84
CA ALA A 316 -20.27 -1.49 3.88
C ALA A 316 -19.45 -1.27 5.14
N ILE A 317 -19.68 -0.13 5.81
CA ILE A 317 -19.19 0.11 7.17
C ILE A 317 -20.13 -0.59 8.16
N TYR A 318 -19.56 -1.37 9.08
CA TYR A 318 -20.32 -2.15 10.05
C TYR A 318 -20.63 -1.28 11.27
N LEU A 319 -21.92 -1.16 11.61
CA LEU A 319 -22.38 -0.39 12.77
C LEU A 319 -22.96 -1.32 13.83
N GLY A 320 -22.76 -0.96 15.11
CA GLY A 320 -23.32 -1.68 16.25
C GLY A 320 -22.41 -2.71 16.90
N HIS A 321 -21.20 -2.92 16.37
CA HIS A 321 -20.28 -3.88 16.96
C HIS A 321 -19.55 -3.26 18.18
N PRO A 322 -19.47 -3.93 19.35
CA PRO A 322 -18.84 -3.36 20.55
C PRO A 322 -17.37 -2.97 20.39
N ALA A 323 -16.64 -3.64 19.48
CA ALA A 323 -15.24 -3.34 19.21
C ALA A 323 -15.02 -2.03 18.42
N ASP A 324 -16.08 -1.44 17.87
CA ASP A 324 -16.05 -0.17 17.11
C ASP A 324 -17.27 0.67 17.48
N ASN A 325 -17.33 1.06 18.77
CA ASN A 325 -18.39 1.90 19.30
C ASN A 325 -17.78 3.09 20.10
N PRO A 326 -17.95 4.34 19.64
CA PRO A 326 -18.68 4.72 18.42
C PRO A 326 -17.91 4.35 17.14
N ALA A 327 -18.61 3.86 16.13
CA ALA A 327 -18.07 3.73 14.78
C ALA A 327 -18.02 5.12 14.13
N ARG A 328 -16.88 5.47 13.51
CA ARG A 328 -16.69 6.76 12.85
C ARG A 328 -17.00 6.65 11.36
N LEU A 329 -17.91 7.49 10.87
CA LEU A 329 -18.20 7.67 9.45
C LEU A 329 -17.57 8.98 8.98
N THR A 330 -16.82 8.94 7.88
CA THR A 330 -16.15 10.14 7.35
C THR A 330 -16.53 10.40 5.91
N SER A 331 -16.35 11.64 5.44
CA SER A 331 -16.58 11.95 4.02
C SER A 331 -15.64 11.21 3.07
N HIS A 332 -14.55 10.63 3.59
CA HIS A 332 -13.65 9.77 2.84
C HIS A 332 -14.38 8.54 2.25
N ASP A 333 -15.41 8.06 2.95
CA ASP A 333 -16.18 6.85 2.64
C ASP A 333 -17.50 7.14 1.90
N TRP A 334 -17.73 8.38 1.48
CA TRP A 334 -18.92 8.73 0.71
C TRP A 334 -18.91 8.06 -0.65
N ILE A 335 -20.00 7.35 -0.94
CA ILE A 335 -20.32 6.91 -2.28
C ILE A 335 -21.00 8.08 -2.99
N THR A 336 -20.31 8.64 -3.98
CA THR A 336 -20.77 9.78 -4.77
C THR A 336 -20.06 9.80 -6.12
N THR A 337 -20.60 10.58 -7.06
CA THR A 337 -19.98 10.84 -8.37
C THR A 337 -19.10 12.09 -8.36
N GLN A 338 -19.09 12.85 -7.26
CA GLN A 338 -18.24 14.03 -7.06
C GLN A 338 -17.01 13.70 -6.22
N MET A 339 -16.01 14.59 -6.21
CA MET A 339 -14.86 14.44 -5.34
C MET A 339 -15.24 14.73 -3.88
N THR A 340 -15.01 13.74 -3.02
CA THR A 340 -15.26 13.87 -1.58
C THR A 340 -14.15 14.67 -0.90
N PRO A 341 -14.43 15.38 0.20
CA PRO A 341 -13.39 15.94 1.07
C PRO A 341 -12.53 14.80 1.62
N TRP A 342 -11.34 14.68 1.03
CA TRP A 342 -10.38 13.61 1.23
C TRP A 342 -9.46 13.84 2.43
N ASN A 343 -9.19 15.11 2.74
CA ASN A 343 -8.33 15.52 3.83
C ASN A 343 -8.91 16.66 4.67
N GLN A 344 -8.29 16.91 5.82
CA GLN A 344 -8.78 17.87 6.81
C GLN A 344 -8.78 19.32 6.30
N GLN A 345 -7.86 19.68 5.38
CA GLN A 345 -7.85 20.99 4.74
C GLN A 345 -9.10 21.20 3.87
N GLN A 346 -9.51 20.19 3.12
CA GLN A 346 -10.72 20.24 2.29
C GLN A 346 -12.00 20.29 3.12
N VAL A 347 -12.01 19.65 4.30
CA VAL A 347 -13.10 19.79 5.28
C VAL A 347 -13.16 21.23 5.81
N ARG A 348 -12.01 21.82 6.17
CA ARG A 348 -11.92 23.21 6.62
C ARG A 348 -12.42 24.19 5.58
N SER A 349 -12.02 24.01 4.32
CA SER A 349 -12.44 24.88 3.22
C SER A 349 -13.88 24.64 2.74
N ALA A 350 -14.61 23.70 3.35
CA ALA A 350 -15.94 23.26 2.89
C ALA A 350 -15.94 22.97 1.37
N MET A 351 -14.98 22.14 0.92
CA MET A 351 -14.77 21.86 -0.51
C MET A 351 -16.07 21.42 -1.20
N ASN A 352 -16.36 22.04 -2.34
CA ASN A 352 -17.57 21.87 -3.16
C ASN A 352 -18.88 22.34 -2.49
N GLY A 353 -18.80 22.93 -1.30
CA GLY A 353 -19.92 23.57 -0.62
C GLY A 353 -21.11 22.63 -0.35
N PRO A 354 -22.33 23.18 -0.22
CA PRO A 354 -23.54 22.40 0.08
C PRO A 354 -23.93 21.37 -0.98
N GLN A 355 -23.37 21.45 -2.19
CA GLN A 355 -23.66 20.52 -3.29
C GLN A 355 -22.88 19.21 -3.17
N ASN A 356 -21.88 19.15 -2.29
CA ASN A 356 -21.10 17.95 -2.04
C ASN A 356 -21.90 17.00 -1.16
N THR A 357 -22.64 16.11 -1.80
CA THR A 357 -23.47 15.11 -1.12
C THR A 357 -23.09 13.71 -1.59
N GLY A 358 -23.34 12.75 -0.71
CA GLY A 358 -23.09 11.33 -0.91
C GLY A 358 -23.81 10.53 0.16
N PHE A 359 -23.66 9.22 0.12
CA PHE A 359 -24.19 8.34 1.15
C PHE A 359 -23.11 7.38 1.63
N TRP A 360 -23.24 6.90 2.87
CA TRP A 360 -22.46 5.78 3.36
C TRP A 360 -23.25 4.51 3.13
N ASN A 361 -22.59 3.49 2.61
CA ASN A 361 -23.12 2.14 2.65
C ASN A 361 -22.83 1.55 4.02
N VAL A 362 -23.86 1.18 4.78
CA VAL A 362 -23.71 0.70 6.16
C VAL A 362 -24.43 -0.62 6.36
N LYS A 363 -23.85 -1.47 7.21
CA LYS A 363 -24.45 -2.75 7.62
C LYS A 363 -24.60 -2.77 9.14
N ILE A 364 -25.84 -2.90 9.60
CA ILE A 364 -26.15 -3.01 11.02
C ILE A 364 -25.85 -4.45 11.48
N THR A 365 -24.94 -4.58 12.45
CA THR A 365 -24.52 -5.90 12.99
C THR A 365 -25.43 -6.40 14.11
N GLU A 366 -26.06 -5.49 14.85
CA GLU A 366 -26.96 -5.79 15.96
C GLU A 366 -28.21 -4.92 15.89
N ALA A 367 -29.40 -5.49 16.06
CA ALA A 367 -30.63 -4.70 16.08
C ALA A 367 -30.72 -3.88 17.38
N GLY A 368 -31.06 -2.59 17.30
CA GLY A 368 -31.14 -1.74 18.47
C GLY A 368 -31.47 -0.29 18.15
N THR A 369 -31.43 0.56 19.18
CA THR A 369 -31.55 2.01 19.02
C THR A 369 -30.16 2.63 18.95
N TYR A 370 -29.93 3.43 17.93
CA TYR A 370 -28.65 4.08 17.65
C TYR A 370 -28.76 5.58 17.85
N GLU A 371 -27.76 6.17 18.52
CA GLU A 371 -27.55 7.61 18.56
C GLU A 371 -26.57 7.99 17.44
N ILE A 372 -26.92 8.95 16.60
CA ILE A 372 -26.05 9.47 15.54
C ILE A 372 -25.73 10.92 15.85
N ARG A 373 -24.44 11.24 15.97
CA ARG A 373 -23.94 12.61 16.13
C ARG A 373 -23.30 13.07 14.82
N LEU A 374 -23.83 14.14 14.23
CA LEU A 374 -23.21 14.80 13.09
C LEU A 374 -22.26 15.89 13.58
N ARG A 375 -21.02 15.88 13.11
CA ARG A 375 -20.05 16.94 13.41
C ARG A 375 -19.27 17.34 12.17
N ARG A 376 -18.99 18.64 12.04
CA ARG A 376 -18.02 19.16 11.06
C ARG A 376 -16.59 18.92 11.52
N TRP A 377 -16.32 19.23 12.79
CA TRP A 377 -15.06 18.98 13.46
C TRP A 377 -15.19 17.72 14.30
N PRO A 378 -14.19 16.83 14.32
CA PRO A 378 -14.27 15.61 15.11
C PRO A 378 -14.18 15.92 16.62
N GLU A 379 -14.46 14.93 17.46
CA GLU A 379 -14.63 15.15 18.91
C GLU A 379 -13.37 15.71 19.57
N GLU A 380 -12.20 15.22 19.13
CA GLU A 380 -10.89 15.65 19.61
C GLU A 380 -10.53 17.11 19.29
N ALA A 381 -11.25 17.77 18.38
CA ALA A 381 -11.04 19.18 18.09
C ALA A 381 -11.57 20.09 19.20
N ASP A 382 -12.58 19.64 19.95
CA ASP A 382 -13.33 20.43 20.94
C ASP A 382 -13.85 21.79 20.40
N GLU A 383 -14.20 21.81 19.11
CA GLU A 383 -14.69 23.01 18.41
C GLU A 383 -16.21 22.96 18.17
N ALA A 384 -16.87 24.12 18.17
CA ALA A 384 -18.27 24.26 17.78
C ALA A 384 -18.44 24.05 16.26
N ILE A 385 -19.61 23.53 15.82
CA ILE A 385 -19.91 23.14 14.41
C ILE A 385 -19.71 24.26 13.36
N GLY A 386 -19.55 25.52 13.80
CA GLY A 386 -19.51 26.77 13.01
C GLY A 386 -18.88 26.73 11.63
#